data_AF-A0A8W8IJF4-F1
#
_entry.id   AF-A0A8W8IJF4-F1
#
_cell.length_a   1.000
_cell.length_b   1.000
_cell.length_c   1.000
_cell.angle_alpha   90.00
_cell.angle_beta   90.00
_cell.angle_gamma   90.00
#
_symmetry.space_group_name_H-M   'P 1'
#
loop_
_entity.id
_entity.type
_entity.pdbx_description
1 polymer ?
#
loop_
_entity_poly.entity_id
_entity_poly.type
_entity_poly.pdbx_seq_one_letter_code
_entity_poly.pdbx_strand_id
1 'polypeptide(L)' 'QEAADAFAKKAQTCVKEVLGNFKNYDFYLGESQNPDGHVALLDYREDGITPYMLFFKDGIKEEKY' A
#
# COMPACT_ATOMS: atom_id res chain seq x y z
N GLN A 1 -6.57 -17.74 11.03
CA GLN A 1 -6.65 -16.67 12.02
C GLN A 1 -5.30 -15.97 12.21
N GLU A 2 -4.21 -16.69 12.52
CA GLU A 2 -2.86 -16.10 12.75
C GLU A 2 -2.34 -15.12 11.69
N ALA A 3 -2.55 -15.40 10.39
CA ALA A 3 -2.11 -14.51 9.32
C ALA A 3 -2.84 -13.15 9.32
N ALA A 4 -4.13 -13.13 9.68
CA ALA A 4 -4.92 -11.90 9.74
C ALA A 4 -4.48 -11.01 10.92
N ASP A 5 -4.18 -11.61 12.07
CA ASP A 5 -3.64 -10.88 13.23
C ASP A 5 -2.24 -10.33 12.97
N ALA A 6 -1.39 -11.10 12.28
CA ALA A 6 -0.07 -10.64 11.86
C ALA A 6 -0.16 -9.50 10.83
N PHE A 7 -1.08 -9.58 9.87
CA PHE A 7 -1.37 -8.51 8.93
C PHE A 7 -1.86 -7.26 9.66
N ALA A 8 -2.87 -7.37 10.52
CA ALA A 8 -3.45 -6.23 11.22
C ALA A 8 -2.39 -5.43 11.99
N LYS A 9 -1.46 -6.10 12.69
CA LYS A 9 -0.35 -5.44 13.39
C LYS A 9 0.60 -4.71 12.45
N LYS A 10 1.01 -5.35 11.34
CA LYS A 10 1.93 -4.74 10.36
C LYS A 10 1.27 -3.59 9.58
N ALA A 11 0.02 -3.79 9.18
CA ALA A 11 -0.78 -2.80 8.48
C ALA A 11 -0.99 -1.57 9.38
N GLN A 12 -1.29 -1.74 10.66
CA GLN A 12 -1.41 -0.62 11.60
C GLN A 12 -0.14 0.23 11.68
N THR A 13 1.05 -0.39 11.70
CA THR A 13 2.31 0.36 11.68
C THR A 13 2.48 1.13 10.36
N CYS A 14 2.31 0.45 9.22
CA CYS A 14 2.47 1.06 7.91
C CYS A 14 1.47 2.21 7.68
N VAL A 15 0.19 2.02 8.05
CA VAL A 15 -0.84 3.06 7.93
C VAL A 15 -0.49 4.29 8.78
N LYS A 16 0.10 4.12 9.97
CA LYS A 16 0.56 5.27 10.77
C LYS A 16 1.66 6.06 10.09
N GLU A 17 2.61 5.40 9.44
CA GLU A 17 3.68 6.06 8.68
C GLU A 17 3.12 6.81 7.46
N VAL A 18 2.22 6.16 6.72
CA VAL A 18 1.53 6.76 5.57
C VAL A 18 0.70 7.98 5.99
N LEU A 19 -0.01 7.91 7.11
CA LEU A 19 -0.76 9.06 7.65
C LEU A 19 0.16 10.20 8.10
N GLY A 20 1.36 9.89 8.60
CA GLY A 20 2.37 10.90 8.94
C GLY A 20 2.87 11.70 7.74
N ASN A 21 2.97 11.04 6.58
CA ASN A 21 3.43 11.63 5.32
C ASN A 21 2.32 11.71 4.26
N PHE A 22 1.05 11.82 4.69
CA PHE A 22 -0.12 11.68 3.81
C PHE A 22 -0.09 12.60 2.58
N LYS A 23 0.54 13.77 2.69
CA LYS A 23 0.65 14.76 1.59
C LYS A 23 1.64 14.38 0.50
N ASN A 24 2.59 13.49 0.79
CA ASN A 24 3.61 13.05 -0.16
C ASN A 24 3.16 11.79 -0.91
N TYR A 25 2.27 11.01 -0.30
CA TYR A 25 1.71 9.81 -0.91
C TYR A 25 0.58 10.16 -1.87
N ASP A 26 0.70 9.69 -3.11
CA ASP A 26 -0.40 9.63 -4.05
C ASP A 26 -1.11 8.27 -3.93
N PHE A 27 -2.44 8.30 -3.91
CA PHE A 27 -3.29 7.11 -3.71
C PHE A 27 -3.93 6.70 -5.04
N TYR A 28 -3.72 5.45 -5.44
CA TYR A 28 -4.26 4.89 -6.68
C TYR A 28 -5.18 3.70 -6.41
N LEU A 29 -6.28 3.64 -7.16
CA LEU A 29 -7.17 2.49 -7.20
C LEU A 29 -6.81 1.59 -8.38
N GLY A 30 -7.12 0.30 -8.26
CA GLY A 30 -6.98 -0.65 -9.37
C GLY A 30 -7.93 -0.35 -10.53
N GLU A 31 -7.85 -1.15 -11.59
CA GLU A 31 -8.65 -0.97 -12.83
C GLU A 31 -10.16 -0.94 -12.60
N SER A 32 -10.64 -1.65 -11.56
CA SER A 32 -12.05 -1.66 -11.18
C SER A 32 -12.53 -0.38 -10.50
N GLN A 33 -11.62 0.53 -10.15
CA GLN A 33 -11.87 1.76 -9.40
C GLN A 33 -12.72 1.55 -8.13
N ASN A 34 -12.62 0.37 -7.53
CA ASN A 34 -13.40 0.02 -6.34
C ASN A 34 -12.79 0.69 -5.09
N PRO A 35 -13.49 1.61 -4.40
CA PRO A 35 -12.99 2.26 -3.20
C PRO A 35 -12.85 1.32 -2.00
N ASP A 36 -13.55 0.18 -2.00
CA ASP A 36 -13.42 -0.88 -0.98
C ASP A 36 -12.28 -1.86 -1.30
N GLY A 37 -11.57 -1.67 -2.41
CA GLY A 37 -10.50 -2.52 -2.89
C GLY A 37 -9.12 -2.19 -2.28
N HIS A 38 -8.10 -2.83 -2.83
CA HIS A 38 -6.71 -2.50 -2.50
C HIS A 38 -6.34 -1.12 -3.09
N VAL A 39 -5.60 -0.33 -2.31
CA VAL A 39 -5.08 0.98 -2.70
C VAL A 39 -3.56 0.88 -2.84
N ALA A 40 -3.04 1.28 -4.00
CA ALA A 40 -1.61 1.41 -4.22
C ALA A 40 -1.15 2.80 -3.77
N LEU A 41 -0.03 2.83 -3.05
CA LEU A 41 0.57 4.07 -2.53
C LEU A 41 1.80 4.38 -3.37
N LEU A 42 1.84 5.53 -4.02
CA LEU A 42 3.00 6.02 -4.75
C LEU A 42 3.72 7.08 -3.94
N ASP A 43 5.04 6.95 -3.87
CA ASP A 43 5.93 7.94 -3.28
C ASP A 43 7.24 7.99 -4.06
N TYR A 44 8.03 9.02 -3.78
CA TYR A 44 9.33 9.22 -4.38
C TYR A 44 10.41 8.93 -3.34
N ARG A 45 11.49 8.28 -3.77
CA ARG A 45 12.66 8.06 -2.91
C ARG A 45 13.27 9.40 -2.50
N GLU A 46 14.27 9.39 -1.62
CA GLU A 46 14.92 10.61 -1.12
C GLU A 46 15.42 11.56 -2.22
N ASP A 47 15.69 11.05 -3.44
CA ASP A 47 16.05 11.85 -4.60
C ASP A 47 14.88 12.65 -5.22
N GLY A 48 13.63 12.37 -4.86
CA GLY A 48 12.44 13.07 -5.32
C GLY A 48 12.03 12.79 -6.76
N ILE A 49 12.76 11.93 -7.48
CA ILE A 49 12.56 11.68 -8.93
C ILE A 49 12.23 10.21 -9.18
N THR A 50 12.78 9.29 -8.41
CA THR A 50 12.57 7.85 -8.57
C THR A 50 11.29 7.42 -7.87
N PRO A 51 10.20 7.09 -8.63
CA PRO A 51 8.95 6.67 -8.03
C PRO A 51 9.05 5.21 -7.56
N TYR A 52 8.35 4.90 -6.49
CA TYR A 52 8.10 3.53 -6.05
C TYR A 52 6.66 3.40 -5.59
N MET A 53 6.11 2.19 -5.74
CA MET A 53 4.76 1.88 -5.27
C MET A 53 4.82 0.86 -4.14
N LEU A 54 4.03 1.10 -3.10
CA LEU A 54 3.85 0.19 -1.98
C LEU A 54 2.52 -0.54 -2.15
N PHE A 55 2.59 -1.87 -2.00
CA PHE A 55 1.43 -2.77 -2.03
C PHE A 55 1.44 -3.62 -0.76
N PHE A 56 0.25 -3.86 -0.22
CA PHE A 56 0.10 -4.82 0.88
C PHE A 56 0.19 -6.22 0.29
N LYS A 57 1.25 -6.97 0.65
CA LYS A 57 1.46 -8.35 0.17
C LYS A 57 0.24 -9.25 0.40
N ASP A 58 -0.38 -9.15 1.57
CA ASP A 58 -1.57 -9.94 1.91
C ASP A 58 -2.83 -9.52 1.13
N GLY A 59 -2.79 -8.37 0.44
CA GLY A 59 -3.87 -7.86 -0.41
C GLY A 59 -3.73 -8.20 -1.89
N ILE A 60 -2.63 -8.86 -2.30
CA ILE A 60 -2.37 -9.23 -3.70
C ILE A 60 -2.14 -10.74 -3.80
N LYS A 61 -2.49 -11.31 -4.96
CA LYS A 61 -2.21 -12.72 -5.29
C LYS A 61 -1.19 -12.75 -6.42
N GLU A 62 -0.16 -13.59 -6.29
CA GLU A 62 0.76 -13.83 -7.39
C GLU A 62 0.09 -14.69 -8.46
N GLU A 63 0.30 -14.34 -9.73
CA GLU A 63 -0.11 -15.14 -10.88
C GLU A 63 1.12 -15.33 -11.78
N LYS A 64 1.37 -16.59 -12.17
CA LYS A 64 2.42 -16.94 -13.12
C LYS A 64 1.77 -17.32 -14.44
N TYR A 65 2.15 -16.61 -15.49
CA TYR A 65 1.75 -16.86 -16.87
C TYR A 65 2.81 -17.67 -17.61
#